data_AF-A0A914REP9-F1
#
_entry.id   AF-A0A914REP9-F1
#
_cell.length_a   1.000
_cell.length_b   1.000
_cell.length_c   1.000
_cell.angle_alpha   90.00
_cell.angle_beta   90.00
_cell.angle_gamma   90.00
#
_symmetry.space_group_name_H-M   'P 1'
#
loop_
_entity.id
_entity.type
_entity.pdbx_description
1 polymer ?
#
loop_
_entity_poly.entity_id
_entity_poly.type
_entity_poly.pdbx_seq_one_letter_code
_entity_poly.pdbx_strand_id
1 'polypeptide(L)'
;MFFIVTNLDPMAEYEFRVLAANSAVPSMTGCHLLLTRRVTGKWRGTAPGRPYVSAMDTDRVTIEWAPAIADPDSAPVAGYQVRLAPIE
;
A
#
# COMPACT_ATOMS: atom_id res chain seq x y z
N MET A 1 14.95 -18.88 -14.76
CA MET A 1 15.21 -18.93 -13.31
C MET A 1 14.55 -17.71 -12.69
N PHE A 2 13.73 -17.87 -11.66
CA PHE A 2 13.15 -16.74 -10.92
C PHE A 2 13.18 -17.05 -9.42
N PHE A 3 13.23 -16.01 -8.60
CA PHE A 3 13.20 -16.12 -7.14
C PHE A 3 12.16 -15.13 -6.62
N ILE A 4 11.28 -15.60 -5.73
CA ILE A 4 10.23 -14.77 -5.13
C ILE A 4 10.72 -14.34 -3.75
N VAL A 5 10.82 -13.03 -3.54
CA VAL A 5 11.12 -12.45 -2.23
C VAL A 5 9.81 -12.12 -1.53
N THR A 6 9.59 -12.70 -0.34
CA THR A 6 8.40 -12.47 0.50
C THR A 6 8.75 -11.68 1.76
N ASN A 7 7.74 -11.20 2.50
CA ASN A 7 7.90 -10.44 3.75
C ASN A 7 8.66 -9.10 3.61
N LEU A 8 8.52 -8.42 2.47
CA LEU A 8 9.01 -7.05 2.31
C LEU A 8 8.10 -6.07 3.04
N ASP A 9 8.69 -5.08 3.69
CA ASP A 9 7.97 -3.93 4.24
C ASP A 9 7.47 -3.04 3.08
N PRO A 10 6.16 -2.80 2.97
CA PRO A 10 5.60 -1.94 1.94
C PRO A 10 6.17 -0.51 1.92
N MET A 11 6.69 -0.03 3.04
CA MET A 11 7.19 1.35 3.21
C MET A 11 8.71 1.47 3.03
N ALA A 12 9.43 0.37 2.81
CA ALA A 12 10.89 0.36 2.73
C ALA A 12 11.40 0.23 1.28
N GLU A 13 12.59 0.79 1.03
CA GLU A 13 13.30 0.66 -0.24
C GLU A 13 14.30 -0.50 -0.16
N TYR A 14 14.39 -1.31 -1.21
CA TYR A 14 15.24 -2.50 -1.26
C TYR A 14 16.14 -2.50 -2.50
N GLU A 15 17.41 -2.85 -2.29
CA GLU A 15 18.36 -3.16 -3.36
C GLU A 15 18.54 -4.68 -3.42
N PHE A 16 18.32 -5.29 -4.59
CA PHE A 16 18.56 -6.72 -4.79
C PHE A 16 19.83 -6.94 -5.60
N ARG A 17 20.69 -7.84 -5.11
CA ARG A 17 21.93 -8.25 -5.79
C ARG A 17 21.89 -9.75 -6.06
N VAL A 18 22.12 -10.12 -7.32
CA VAL A 18 22.19 -11.52 -7.74
C VAL A 18 23.63 -11.80 -8.16
N LEU A 19 24.26 -12.77 -7.47
CA LEU A 19 25.62 -13.21 -7.73
C LEU A 19 25.60 -14.66 -8.22
N ALA A 20 26.36 -14.96 -9.27
CA ALA A 20 26.58 -16.33 -9.71
C ALA A 20 27.73 -16.94 -8.91
N ALA A 21 27.53 -18.11 -8.31
CA ALA A 21 28.59 -18.85 -7.61
C ALA A 21 28.83 -20.21 -8.27
N ASN A 22 30.11 -20.57 -8.44
CA ASN A 22 30.52 -21.93 -8.77
C ASN A 22 31.24 -22.56 -7.56
N SER A 23 31.49 -23.88 -7.61
CA SER A 23 32.00 -24.66 -6.47
C SER A 23 33.41 -24.29 -5.99
N ALA A 24 34.12 -23.42 -6.71
CA ALA A 24 35.48 -23.00 -6.36
C ALA A 24 35.51 -21.59 -5.75
N VAL A 25 34.69 -20.63 -6.25
CA VAL A 25 34.65 -19.25 -5.75
C VAL A 25 33.30 -18.59 -6.16
N PRO A 26 32.63 -17.79 -5.31
CA PRO A 26 31.56 -16.90 -5.78
C PRO A 26 32.13 -15.89 -6.78
N SER A 27 31.50 -15.73 -7.95
CA SER A 27 31.88 -14.66 -8.89
C SER A 27 31.57 -13.31 -8.23
N MET A 28 32.55 -12.40 -8.23
CA MET A 28 32.36 -11.03 -7.72
C MET A 28 31.58 -10.13 -8.68
N THR A 29 31.29 -10.58 -9.90
CA THR A 29 30.49 -9.83 -10.88
C THR A 29 29.01 -10.15 -10.72
N GLY A 30 28.28 -9.23 -10.11
CA GLY A 30 26.82 -9.24 -10.02
C GLY A 30 26.16 -8.25 -10.97
N CYS A 31 24.92 -8.52 -11.37
CA CYS A 31 24.05 -7.49 -11.94
C CYS A 31 23.28 -6.78 -10.82
N HIS A 32 23.22 -5.45 -10.88
CA HIS A 32 22.48 -4.62 -9.93
C HIS A 32 21.08 -4.34 -10.46
N LEU A 33 20.05 -4.61 -9.66
CA LEU A 33 18.70 -4.13 -9.92
C LEU A 33 18.23 -3.33 -8.70
N LEU A 34 18.20 -2.01 -8.85
CA LEU A 34 17.56 -1.13 -7.88
C LEU A 34 16.05 -1.15 -8.16
N LEU A 35 15.27 -1.76 -7.26
CA LEU A 35 13.81 -1.75 -7.37
C LEU A 35 13.25 -0.87 -6.24
N THR A 36 13.12 0.42 -6.50
CA THR A 36 12.53 1.37 -5.56
C THR A 36 11.01 1.22 -5.57
N ARG A 37 10.44 0.33 -4.75
CA ARG A 37 9.00 0.34 -4.48
C ARG A 37 8.72 1.26 -3.30
N ARG A 38 8.65 2.56 -3.57
CA ARG A 38 8.19 3.54 -2.58
C ARG A 38 6.66 3.53 -2.56
N VAL A 39 6.03 2.71 -1.71
CA VAL A 39 4.62 2.98 -1.36
C VAL A 39 4.68 4.19 -0.46
N THR A 40 4.57 5.39 -1.02
CA THR A 40 4.46 6.59 -0.20
C THR A 40 3.22 6.42 0.67
N GLY A 41 3.37 6.30 1.99
CA GLY A 41 2.27 6.16 2.96
C GLY A 41 1.31 7.35 3.03
N LYS A 42 1.32 8.21 2.02
CA LYS A 42 0.36 9.29 1.81
C LYS A 42 -0.54 8.86 0.65
N TRP A 43 -1.83 8.82 0.91
CA TRP A 43 -2.86 8.58 -0.10
C TRP A 43 -2.64 9.49 -1.33
N ARG A 44 -2.69 8.88 -2.52
CA ARG A 44 -2.60 9.56 -3.83
C ARG A 44 -3.84 9.22 -4.64
N GLY A 45 -4.79 10.14 -4.67
CA GLY A 45 -6.08 9.97 -5.27
C GLY A 45 -7.09 10.98 -4.74
N THR A 46 -8.36 10.79 -5.09
CA THR A 46 -9.45 11.64 -4.58
C THR A 46 -9.75 11.31 -3.12
N ALA A 47 -10.19 12.30 -2.34
CA ALA A 47 -10.75 12.04 -1.03
C ALA A 47 -12.09 11.27 -1.18
N PRO A 48 -12.50 10.48 -0.16
CA PRO A 48 -13.87 9.99 -0.10
C PRO A 48 -14.86 11.17 -0.13
N GLY A 49 -16.07 10.95 -0.66
CA GLY A 49 -17.13 11.94 -0.62
C GLY A 49 -17.53 12.30 0.82
N ARG A 50 -18.19 13.45 1.00
CA ARG A 50 -18.75 13.81 2.30
C ARG A 50 -19.78 12.75 2.72
N PRO A 51 -19.64 12.14 3.91
CA PRO A 51 -20.60 11.15 4.36
C PRO A 51 -21.96 11.78 4.66
N TYR A 52 -23.02 11.03 4.44
CA TYR A 52 -24.39 11.37 4.84
C TYR A 52 -25.03 10.20 5.58
N VAL A 53 -26.04 10.50 6.40
CA VAL A 53 -26.83 9.48 7.10
C VAL A 53 -27.86 8.92 6.14
N SER A 54 -27.78 7.61 5.85
CA SER A 54 -28.76 6.92 5.00
C SER A 54 -29.90 6.27 5.80
N ALA A 55 -29.62 5.86 7.03
CA ALA A 55 -30.63 5.34 7.96
C ALA A 55 -30.23 5.62 9.42
N MET A 56 -31.23 5.74 10.29
CA MET A 56 -31.03 5.97 11.72
C MET A 56 -32.09 5.23 12.53
N ASP A 57 -31.63 4.44 13.48
CA ASP A 57 -32.43 3.73 14.49
C ASP A 57 -32.11 4.27 15.89
N THR A 58 -32.68 3.67 16.93
CA THR A 58 -32.49 4.12 18.31
C THR A 58 -31.03 4.09 18.78
N ASP A 59 -30.26 3.10 18.36
CA ASP A 59 -28.87 2.85 18.79
C ASP A 59 -27.88 2.72 17.63
N ARG A 60 -28.32 2.94 16.38
CA ARG A 60 -27.51 2.72 15.19
C ARG A 60 -27.72 3.82 14.16
N VAL A 61 -26.64 4.21 13.50
CA VAL A 61 -26.64 5.12 12.37
C VAL A 61 -25.91 4.43 11.23
N THR A 62 -26.54 4.40 10.06
CA THR A 62 -25.90 3.99 8.80
C THR A 62 -25.44 5.24 8.07
N ILE A 63 -24.15 5.30 7.75
CA ILE A 63 -23.56 6.37 6.95
C ILE A 63 -23.02 5.83 5.64
N GLU A 64 -23.20 6.62 4.59
CA GLU A 64 -22.75 6.32 3.23
C GLU A 64 -21.92 7.47 2.68
N TRP A 65 -20.96 7.15 1.82
CA TRP A 65 -20.11 8.13 1.14
C TRP A 65 -19.71 7.64 -0.25
N ALA A 66 -19.37 8.57 -1.14
CA ALA A 66 -18.78 8.20 -2.43
C ALA A 66 -17.35 7.65 -2.24
N PRO A 67 -16.96 6.57 -2.93
CA PRO A 67 -15.65 5.96 -2.75
C PRO A 67 -14.52 6.89 -3.17
N ALA A 68 -13.37 6.73 -2.53
CA ALA A 68 -12.11 7.32 -3.00
C ALA A 68 -11.63 6.61 -4.27
N ILE A 69 -10.96 7.34 -5.17
CA ILE A 69 -10.42 6.82 -6.42
C ILE A 69 -8.91 7.03 -6.39
N ALA A 70 -8.15 5.94 -6.48
CA ALA A 70 -6.69 5.99 -6.55
C ALA A 70 -6.24 6.56 -7.91
N ASP A 71 -5.12 7.29 -7.92
CA ASP A 71 -4.47 7.68 -9.17
C ASP A 71 -4.05 6.43 -9.98
N PRO A 72 -3.93 6.51 -11.33
CA PRO A 72 -3.59 5.36 -12.17
C PRO A 72 -2.32 4.60 -11.75
N ASP A 73 -1.32 5.31 -11.22
CA ASP A 73 -0.02 4.74 -10.79
C ASP A 73 0.06 4.51 -9.27
N SER A 74 -1.07 4.46 -8.56
CA SER A 74 -1.12 4.30 -7.10
C SER A 74 -1.83 3.01 -6.69
N ALA A 75 -1.50 2.51 -5.49
CA ALA A 75 -2.14 1.32 -4.95
C ALA A 75 -3.66 1.53 -4.80
N PRO A 76 -4.49 0.49 -5.02
CA PRO A 76 -5.94 0.61 -4.88
C PRO A 76 -6.35 0.91 -3.43
N VAL A 77 -7.59 1.39 -3.26
CA VAL A 77 -8.17 1.63 -1.93
C VAL A 77 -8.23 0.32 -1.14
N ALA A 78 -7.53 0.25 -0.02
CA ALA A 78 -7.53 -0.92 0.86
C ALA A 78 -8.66 -0.89 1.91
N GLY A 79 -9.17 0.30 2.26
CA GLY A 79 -10.22 0.48 3.26
C GLY A 79 -10.36 1.94 3.69
N TYR A 80 -11.24 2.19 4.66
CA TYR A 80 -11.52 3.51 5.22
C TYR A 80 -11.40 3.50 6.74
N GLN A 81 -10.87 4.57 7.32
CA GLN A 81 -10.87 4.78 8.77
C GLN A 81 -11.95 5.81 9.12
N VAL A 82 -12.96 5.37 9.87
CA VAL A 82 -14.06 6.23 10.34
C VAL A 82 -13.80 6.59 11.80
N ARG A 83 -13.85 7.89 12.13
CA ARG A 83 -13.77 8.38 13.51
C ARG A 83 -15.12 8.98 13.91
N LEU A 84 -15.67 8.48 15.01
CA LEU A 84 -16.85 9.02 15.67
C LEU A 84 -16.37 9.81 16.89
N ALA A 85 -16.89 11.02 17.08
CA ALA A 85 -16.62 11.84 18.25
C ALA A 85 -17.96 12.37 18.79
N PRO A 86 -18.23 12.29 20.11
CA PRO A 86 -19.35 12.99 20.71
C PRO A 86 -19.20 14.49 20.47
N ILE A 87 -20.32 15.17 20.23
CA ILE A 87 -20.36 16.63 20.24
C ILE A 87 -20.61 17.02 21.71
N GLU A 88 -19.67 17.74 22.31
CA GLU A 88 -19.83 18.37 23.63
C GLU A 88 -20.67 19.65 23.54
#